data_AF-A0A2V0QJ23-F1
#
_entry.id   AF-A0A2V0QJ23-F1
#
_cell.length_a   1.000
_cell.length_b   1.000
_cell.length_c   1.000
_cell.angle_alpha   90.00
_cell.angle_beta   90.00
_cell.angle_gamma   90.00
#
_symmetry.space_group_name_H-M   'P 1'
#
loop_
_entity.id
_entity.type
_entity.pdbx_description
1 polymer ?
#
loop_
_entity_poly.entity_id
_entity_poly.type
_entity_poly.pdbx_seq_one_letter_code
_entity_poly.pdbx_strand_id
1 'polypeptide(L)'
;MSMELMVKAMKTKVGNPLRKLVLVKLADNASDQGECWPSYQHIADQCEIGRSTVKLHVRELEKAGFLRREYRRKGELNQSNLFHLSLDGGSPSALPSGAPDNPPGAGDNLGGGAGAAPRTSHSSEPVNEPKPMCNTGTVKGFDQFWKMYPRKVGKDKASKAWQKLQMTEALYDLIVSALAKHVATPGWTKDNGQFIPHAATWLNGKRWEDEVEPAGKTVSASRHTQLDQVDHTDGLELDANGNFRIAGDGQ
;
A
#
# COMPACT_ATOMS: atom_id res chain seq x y z
N MET A 1 11.09 -14.91 -23.91
CA MET A 1 12.46 -14.73 -23.42
C MET A 1 13.28 -14.20 -24.57
N SER A 2 13.61 -12.91 -24.55
CA SER A 2 14.35 -12.24 -25.62
C SER A 2 15.83 -12.18 -25.27
N MET A 3 16.65 -12.93 -26.00
CA MET A 3 18.10 -12.95 -25.78
C MET A 3 18.73 -11.58 -26.07
N GLU A 4 18.19 -10.83 -27.04
CA GLU A 4 18.69 -9.50 -27.40
C GLU A 4 18.53 -8.49 -26.25
N LEU A 5 17.35 -8.42 -25.64
CA LEU A 5 17.09 -7.51 -24.52
C LEU A 5 17.92 -7.84 -23.30
N MET A 6 18.20 -9.12 -23.06
CA MET A 6 19.08 -9.55 -21.97
C MET A 6 20.52 -9.05 -22.19
N VAL A 7 21.04 -9.17 -23.42
CA VAL A 7 22.37 -8.65 -23.78
C VAL A 7 22.41 -7.12 -23.66
N LYS A 8 21.36 -6.42 -24.11
CA LYS A 8 21.24 -4.96 -23.94
C LYS A 8 21.25 -4.58 -22.46
N ALA A 9 20.42 -5.24 -21.63
CA ALA A 9 20.31 -4.97 -20.19
C ALA A 9 21.65 -5.14 -19.45
N MET A 10 22.43 -6.17 -19.82
CA MET A 10 23.75 -6.39 -19.23
C MET A 10 24.72 -5.25 -19.55
N LYS A 11 24.71 -4.75 -20.79
CA LYS A 11 25.53 -3.63 -21.26
C LYS A 11 25.09 -2.28 -20.66
N THR A 12 23.82 -2.11 -20.32
CA THR A 12 23.30 -0.87 -19.74
C THR A 12 23.92 -0.56 -18.37
N LYS A 13 24.31 0.70 -18.13
CA LYS A 13 24.81 1.17 -16.83
C LYS A 13 23.69 1.84 -16.04
N VAL A 14 23.11 1.10 -15.09
CA VAL A 14 22.00 1.57 -14.25
C VAL A 14 22.42 2.11 -12.87
N GLY A 15 23.73 2.14 -12.59
CA GLY A 15 24.31 2.73 -11.38
C GLY A 15 24.22 1.90 -10.08
N ASN A 16 23.41 0.84 -10.04
CA ASN A 16 23.28 -0.03 -8.87
C ASN A 16 23.22 -1.51 -9.30
N PRO A 17 23.97 -2.42 -8.65
CA PRO A 17 24.05 -3.83 -9.05
C PRO A 17 22.72 -4.58 -8.87
N LEU A 18 21.99 -4.36 -7.78
CA LEU A 18 20.67 -4.97 -7.55
C LEU A 18 19.64 -4.44 -8.54
N ARG A 19 19.69 -3.14 -8.85
CA ARG A 19 18.86 -2.54 -9.90
C ARG A 19 19.17 -3.16 -11.28
N LYS A 20 20.44 -3.44 -11.57
CA LYS A 20 20.86 -4.12 -12.80
C LYS A 20 20.30 -5.54 -12.84
N LEU A 21 20.40 -6.28 -11.74
CA LEU A 21 19.87 -7.63 -11.64
C LEU A 21 18.35 -7.67 -11.88
N VAL A 22 17.61 -6.73 -11.30
CA VAL A 22 16.16 -6.58 -11.56
C VAL A 22 15.88 -6.31 -13.03
N LEU A 23 16.63 -5.41 -13.67
CA LEU A 23 16.47 -5.12 -15.11
C LEU A 23 16.75 -6.35 -15.98
N VAL A 24 17.85 -7.06 -15.70
CA VAL A 24 18.22 -8.29 -16.40
C VAL A 24 17.14 -9.36 -16.22
N LYS A 25 16.58 -9.50 -15.01
CA LYS A 25 15.49 -10.47 -14.77
C LYS A 25 14.20 -10.12 -15.50
N LEU A 26 13.90 -8.84 -15.67
CA LEU A 26 12.78 -8.41 -16.51
C LEU A 26 13.04 -8.74 -17.98
N ALA A 27 14.26 -8.51 -18.46
CA ALA A 27 14.66 -8.82 -19.85
C ALA A 27 14.62 -10.31 -20.16
N ASP A 28 15.05 -11.16 -19.22
CA ASP A 28 14.94 -12.62 -19.30
C ASP A 28 13.48 -13.07 -19.49
N ASN A 29 12.54 -12.44 -18.80
CA ASN A 29 11.11 -12.75 -18.94
C ASN A 29 10.43 -12.04 -20.13
N ALA A 30 11.12 -11.14 -20.84
CA ALA A 30 10.52 -10.34 -21.90
C ALA A 30 10.26 -11.15 -23.17
N SER A 31 9.18 -10.80 -23.89
CA SER A 31 9.00 -11.15 -25.29
C SER A 31 9.97 -10.34 -26.17
N ASP A 32 10.08 -10.68 -27.45
CA ASP A 32 10.92 -9.92 -28.38
C ASP A 32 10.46 -8.47 -28.59
N GLN A 33 9.18 -8.20 -28.31
CA GLN A 33 8.63 -6.83 -28.27
C GLN A 33 8.98 -6.04 -26.99
N GLY A 34 9.71 -6.63 -26.05
CA GLY A 34 10.06 -5.98 -24.78
C GLY A 34 9.01 -6.04 -23.68
N GLU A 35 7.95 -6.81 -23.86
CA GLU A 35 6.86 -6.93 -22.87
C GLU A 35 7.09 -8.09 -21.89
N CYS A 36 6.88 -7.85 -20.59
CA CYS A 36 6.85 -8.92 -19.57
C CYS A 36 5.83 -8.62 -18.47
N TRP A 37 5.29 -9.65 -17.81
CA TRP A 37 4.30 -9.50 -16.73
C TRP A 37 4.60 -10.28 -15.42
N PRO A 38 5.87 -10.37 -14.96
CA PRO A 38 6.17 -11.03 -13.70
C PRO A 38 5.57 -10.26 -12.51
N SER A 39 5.15 -10.99 -11.48
CA SER A 39 4.76 -10.36 -10.21
C SER A 39 6.00 -9.83 -9.48
N TYR A 40 5.83 -8.78 -8.67
CA TYR A 40 6.93 -8.29 -7.84
C TYR A 40 7.52 -9.34 -6.89
N GLN A 41 6.71 -10.32 -6.46
CA GLN A 41 7.20 -11.41 -5.61
C GLN A 41 8.10 -12.36 -6.41
N HIS A 42 7.70 -12.72 -7.63
CA HIS A 42 8.53 -13.56 -8.50
C HIS A 42 9.89 -12.93 -8.80
N ILE A 43 9.94 -11.62 -9.05
CA ILE A 43 11.22 -10.89 -9.23
C ILE A 43 12.03 -10.91 -7.92
N ALA A 44 11.38 -10.70 -6.78
CA ALA A 44 12.02 -10.69 -5.46
C ALA A 44 12.70 -12.03 -5.17
N ASP A 45 12.00 -13.13 -5.40
CA ASP A 45 12.50 -14.48 -5.14
C ASP A 45 13.71 -14.80 -6.03
N GLN A 46 13.68 -14.37 -7.30
CA GLN A 46 14.75 -14.63 -8.27
C GLN A 46 15.96 -13.71 -8.11
N CYS A 47 15.76 -12.51 -7.57
CA CYS A 47 16.82 -11.56 -7.30
C CYS A 47 17.31 -11.62 -5.83
N GLU A 48 16.75 -12.51 -5.01
CA GLU A 48 17.06 -12.67 -3.58
C GLU A 48 16.99 -11.35 -2.78
N ILE A 49 16.02 -10.51 -3.09
CA ILE A 49 15.82 -9.20 -2.43
C ILE A 49 14.38 -9.02 -1.98
N GLY A 50 14.17 -8.17 -0.98
CA GLY A 50 12.82 -7.87 -0.49
C GLY A 50 11.91 -7.29 -1.58
N ARG A 51 10.62 -7.69 -1.58
CA ARG A 51 9.61 -7.19 -2.53
C ARG A 51 9.50 -5.66 -2.55
N SER A 52 9.69 -5.01 -1.40
CA SER A 52 9.71 -3.54 -1.31
C SER A 52 10.91 -2.93 -2.03
N THR A 53 12.07 -3.59 -1.98
CA THR A 53 13.30 -3.22 -2.69
C THR A 53 13.14 -3.36 -4.20
N VAL A 54 12.49 -4.44 -4.67
CA VAL A 54 12.14 -4.58 -6.10
C VAL A 54 11.30 -3.40 -6.57
N LYS A 55 10.25 -3.04 -5.83
CA LYS A 55 9.39 -1.89 -6.19
C LYS A 55 10.19 -0.59 -6.27
N LEU A 56 11.12 -0.38 -5.36
CA LEU A 56 12.01 0.79 -5.39
C LEU A 56 12.87 0.78 -6.66
N HIS A 57 13.55 -0.34 -6.96
CA HIS A 57 14.39 -0.44 -8.16
C HIS A 57 13.60 -0.28 -9.46
N VAL A 58 12.39 -0.82 -9.54
CA VAL A 58 11.51 -0.64 -10.71
C VAL A 58 11.13 0.83 -10.90
N ARG A 59 10.80 1.57 -9.83
CA ARG A 59 10.55 3.02 -9.93
C ARG A 59 11.77 3.79 -10.42
N GLU A 60 12.96 3.41 -9.97
CA GLU A 60 14.21 4.04 -10.40
C GLU A 60 14.54 3.73 -11.86
N LEU A 61 14.23 2.52 -12.33
CA LEU A 61 14.35 2.14 -13.74
C LEU A 61 13.32 2.87 -14.62
N GLU A 62 12.09 3.07 -14.13
CA GLU A 62 11.07 3.91 -14.77
C GLU A 62 11.55 5.36 -14.89
N LYS A 63 12.07 5.94 -13.79
CA LYS A 63 12.59 7.30 -13.75
C LYS A 63 13.77 7.50 -14.72
N ALA A 64 14.61 6.48 -14.85
CA ALA A 64 15.75 6.50 -15.78
C ALA A 64 15.36 6.17 -17.23
N GLY A 65 14.07 5.89 -17.52
CA GLY A 65 13.57 5.63 -18.87
C GLY A 65 13.87 4.24 -19.43
N PHE A 66 14.36 3.31 -18.62
CA PHE A 66 14.70 1.96 -19.09
C PHE A 66 13.47 1.05 -19.22
N LEU A 67 12.38 1.38 -18.54
CA LEU A 67 11.13 0.64 -18.63
C LEU A 67 9.91 1.52 -18.40
N ARG A 68 8.76 1.09 -18.93
CA ARG A 68 7.44 1.65 -18.63
C ARG A 68 6.58 0.57 -17.98
N ARG A 69 5.85 0.92 -16.93
CA ARG A 69 4.87 0.03 -16.30
C ARG A 69 3.45 0.42 -16.67
N GLU A 70 2.64 -0.59 -16.92
CA GLU A 70 1.22 -0.48 -17.20
C GLU A 70 0.42 -1.34 -16.21
N TYR A 71 -0.56 -0.71 -15.56
CA TYR A 71 -1.41 -1.36 -14.57
C TYR A 71 -2.59 -2.01 -15.27
N ARG A 72 -2.61 -3.35 -15.28
CA ARG A 72 -3.73 -4.12 -15.82
C ARG A 72 -4.77 -4.35 -14.72
N ARG A 73 -6.03 -4.03 -15.00
CA ARG A 73 -7.20 -4.42 -14.18
C ARG A 73 -8.12 -5.29 -15.02
N LYS A 74 -8.52 -6.46 -14.51
CA LYS A 74 -9.51 -7.33 -15.15
C LYS A 74 -10.66 -7.53 -14.17
N GLY A 75 -11.72 -6.74 -14.33
CA GLY A 75 -12.85 -6.72 -13.39
C GLY A 75 -12.41 -6.27 -11.98
N GLU A 76 -12.87 -6.98 -10.94
CA GLU A 76 -12.55 -6.68 -9.53
C GLU A 76 -11.18 -7.20 -9.06
N LEU A 77 -10.49 -8.07 -9.80
CA LEU A 77 -9.18 -8.59 -9.40
C LEU A 77 -8.03 -7.82 -10.07
N ASN A 78 -7.07 -7.40 -9.24
CA ASN A 78 -5.79 -6.85 -9.68
C ASN A 78 -5.02 -7.92 -10.47
N GLN A 79 -4.65 -7.60 -11.71
CA GLN A 79 -3.74 -8.43 -12.50
C GLN A 79 -2.29 -8.04 -12.21
N SER A 80 -1.35 -8.90 -12.58
CA SER A 80 0.08 -8.55 -12.57
C SER A 80 0.33 -7.37 -13.50
N ASN A 81 1.25 -6.49 -13.10
CA ASN A 81 1.66 -5.36 -13.93
C ASN A 81 2.32 -5.84 -15.21
N LEU A 82 2.12 -5.09 -16.29
CA LEU A 82 2.85 -5.27 -17.54
C LEU A 82 4.00 -4.27 -17.58
N PHE A 83 5.20 -4.73 -17.87
CA PHE A 83 6.38 -3.91 -18.06
C PHE A 83 6.79 -3.96 -19.52
N HIS A 84 7.09 -2.78 -20.06
CA HIS A 84 7.64 -2.58 -21.40
C HIS A 84 9.09 -2.12 -21.24
N LEU A 85 10.04 -2.89 -21.75
CA LEU A 85 11.45 -2.57 -21.70
C LEU A 85 11.84 -1.74 -22.92
N SER A 86 12.52 -0.61 -22.67
CA SER A 86 13.04 0.28 -23.72
C SER A 86 14.53 0.44 -23.46
N LEU A 87 15.31 -0.49 -24.03
CA LEU A 87 16.77 -0.57 -23.82
C LEU A 87 17.57 -0.05 -25.02
N ASP A 88 16.89 0.50 -26.03
CA ASP A 88 17.54 1.19 -27.13
C ASP A 88 18.12 2.50 -26.59
N GLY A 89 19.45 2.54 -26.54
CA GLY A 89 20.20 3.58 -25.85
C GLY A 89 19.68 4.97 -26.18
N GLY A 90 19.10 5.62 -25.17
CA GLY A 90 18.85 7.07 -25.13
C GLY A 90 18.34 7.67 -26.42
N SER A 91 17.12 7.33 -26.84
CA SER A 91 16.36 8.24 -27.70
C SER A 91 15.20 8.82 -26.89
N PRO A 92 15.36 10.02 -26.30
CA PRO A 92 14.25 10.76 -25.74
C PRO A 92 13.40 11.24 -26.92
N SER A 93 12.34 10.52 -27.25
CA SER A 93 11.37 11.02 -28.22
C SER A 93 10.62 12.20 -27.61
N ALA A 94 10.96 13.39 -28.12
CA ALA A 94 10.27 14.68 -28.05
C ALA A 94 10.19 15.42 -26.70
N LEU A 95 11.16 16.31 -26.48
CA LEU A 95 11.03 17.55 -25.67
C LEU A 95 10.14 18.58 -26.41
N PRO A 96 9.71 19.66 -25.73
CA PRO A 96 10.39 20.92 -26.04
C PRO A 96 10.90 21.68 -24.81
N SER A 97 12.16 22.08 -24.96
CA SER A 97 12.74 23.38 -24.60
C SER A 97 12.87 23.82 -23.13
N GLY A 98 14.12 23.99 -22.70
CA GLY A 98 14.50 24.67 -21.46
C GLY A 98 15.95 24.42 -21.04
N ALA A 99 16.89 24.80 -21.92
CA ALA A 99 18.34 25.13 -21.79
C ALA A 99 19.20 24.73 -20.54
N PRO A 100 20.51 24.56 -20.73
CA PRO A 100 21.40 23.67 -19.96
C PRO A 100 22.21 24.39 -18.88
N ASP A 101 22.79 23.62 -17.95
CA ASP A 101 24.13 23.91 -17.41
C ASP A 101 24.80 22.63 -16.86
N ASN A 102 26.10 22.53 -17.09
CA ASN A 102 26.97 21.36 -16.91
C ASN A 102 27.47 21.17 -15.44
N PRO A 103 28.11 20.03 -15.10
CA PRO A 103 28.44 19.58 -13.74
C PRO A 103 29.85 20.02 -13.28
N PRO A 104 30.22 19.85 -11.98
CA PRO A 104 30.91 18.64 -11.46
C PRO A 104 30.42 18.32 -10.02
N GLY A 105 30.73 17.24 -9.29
CA GLY A 105 31.74 16.20 -9.31
C GLY A 105 31.85 15.65 -7.88
N ALA A 106 32.47 14.48 -7.74
CA ALA A 106 33.05 13.91 -6.51
C ALA A 106 32.14 13.43 -5.35
N GLY A 107 32.30 12.14 -5.04
CA GLY A 107 32.51 11.62 -3.69
C GLY A 107 31.28 11.53 -2.79
N ASP A 108 30.79 10.30 -2.56
CA ASP A 108 30.92 9.74 -1.21
C ASP A 108 30.66 8.23 -1.21
N ASN A 109 31.73 7.52 -0.90
CA ASN A 109 31.68 6.14 -0.41
C ASN A 109 31.27 6.20 1.07
N LEU A 110 30.14 5.61 1.44
CA LEU A 110 29.88 5.25 2.83
C LEU A 110 29.92 3.73 2.95
N GLY A 111 31.16 3.25 3.14
CA GLY A 111 31.46 2.00 3.81
C GLY A 111 31.90 2.28 5.24
N GLY A 112 31.46 1.43 6.17
CA GLY A 112 31.83 1.41 7.59
C GLY A 112 30.60 1.11 8.44
N GLY A 113 30.51 0.09 9.28
CA GLY A 113 31.52 -0.79 9.85
C GLY A 113 31.20 -0.98 11.34
N ALA A 114 30.91 -2.23 11.74
CA ALA A 114 30.96 -2.79 13.08
C ALA A 114 30.08 -2.21 14.22
N GLY A 115 29.27 -3.10 14.82
CA GLY A 115 28.78 -2.93 16.20
C GLY A 115 27.53 -3.74 16.55
N ALA A 116 27.73 -4.82 17.33
CA ALA A 116 26.73 -5.59 18.09
C ALA A 116 25.90 -6.65 17.33
N ALA A 117 26.41 -7.89 17.37
CA ALA A 117 25.59 -9.09 17.35
C ALA A 117 24.74 -9.18 18.64
N PRO A 118 23.66 -9.98 18.63
CA PRO A 118 23.77 -11.19 19.40
C PRO A 118 23.56 -12.45 18.57
N ARG A 119 24.37 -13.43 18.95
CA ARG A 119 24.40 -14.85 18.63
C ARG A 119 23.00 -15.45 18.47
N THR A 120 22.81 -16.24 17.42
CA THR A 120 22.54 -17.68 17.58
C THR A 120 23.11 -18.43 16.37
N SER A 121 24.08 -19.29 16.65
CA SER A 121 24.48 -20.38 15.76
C SER A 121 23.27 -21.26 15.44
N HIS A 122 23.12 -21.69 14.19
CA HIS A 122 23.15 -23.11 13.83
C HIS A 122 23.22 -23.28 12.30
N SER A 123 24.42 -23.66 11.85
CA SER A 123 24.71 -24.55 10.72
C SER A 123 23.90 -25.86 10.90
N SER A 124 23.41 -26.63 9.93
CA SER A 124 23.84 -26.88 8.54
C SER A 124 22.76 -27.73 7.82
N GLU A 125 22.36 -27.34 6.61
CA GLU A 125 22.00 -28.10 5.38
C GLU A 125 21.09 -29.39 5.41
N PRO A 126 20.70 -30.05 4.29
CA PRO A 126 19.69 -29.59 3.30
C PRO A 126 18.72 -30.71 2.75
N VAL A 127 17.75 -30.30 1.90
CA VAL A 127 17.05 -31.03 0.80
C VAL A 127 15.83 -32.00 1.02
N ASN A 128 14.79 -31.71 0.21
CA ASN A 128 13.71 -32.51 -0.44
C ASN A 128 12.37 -32.92 0.21
N GLU A 129 11.29 -32.27 -0.28
CA GLU A 129 10.03 -32.78 -0.91
C GLU A 129 9.12 -33.82 -0.19
N PRO A 130 7.85 -34.06 -0.62
CA PRO A 130 6.65 -33.21 -0.52
C PRO A 130 5.44 -33.92 0.17
N LYS A 131 4.33 -33.18 0.41
CA LYS A 131 2.95 -33.64 0.79
C LYS A 131 2.73 -34.15 2.23
N PRO A 132 1.48 -34.38 2.70
CA PRO A 132 0.19 -33.69 2.53
C PRO A 132 -0.45 -33.33 3.90
N MET A 133 -1.70 -32.85 3.85
CA MET A 133 -2.72 -33.02 4.91
C MET A 133 -2.75 -32.07 6.11
N CYS A 134 -3.81 -31.25 6.08
CA CYS A 134 -4.72 -30.93 7.18
C CYS A 134 -4.18 -31.07 8.62
N ASN A 135 -3.88 -29.93 9.25
CA ASN A 135 -3.97 -29.81 10.70
C ASN A 135 -5.36 -29.32 11.09
N THR A 136 -6.29 -30.26 11.22
CA THR A 136 -7.45 -30.14 12.09
C THR A 136 -6.97 -30.17 13.54
N GLY A 137 -6.74 -29.01 14.13
CA GLY A 137 -6.39 -28.92 15.55
C GLY A 137 -5.87 -27.55 15.94
N THR A 138 -6.80 -26.60 16.10
CA THR A 138 -6.73 -25.30 16.84
C THR A 138 -7.30 -24.08 16.08
N VAL A 139 -8.42 -24.24 15.36
CA VAL A 139 -9.25 -23.09 14.91
C VAL A 139 -10.28 -22.67 15.99
N LYS A 140 -10.13 -23.13 17.24
CA LYS A 140 -11.17 -22.99 18.29
C LYS A 140 -11.51 -21.54 18.65
N GLY A 141 -10.63 -20.57 18.41
CA GLY A 141 -10.92 -19.15 18.65
C GLY A 141 -11.41 -18.38 17.42
N PHE A 142 -10.87 -18.68 16.23
CA PHE A 142 -11.11 -17.84 15.05
C PHE A 142 -12.54 -17.95 14.52
N ASP A 143 -13.10 -19.16 14.45
CA ASP A 143 -14.47 -19.32 13.94
C ASP A 143 -15.51 -18.70 14.89
N GLN A 144 -15.26 -18.76 16.20
CA GLN A 144 -16.10 -18.11 17.21
C GLN A 144 -16.00 -16.58 17.12
N PHE A 145 -14.78 -16.02 17.01
CA PHE A 145 -14.55 -14.60 16.75
C PHE A 145 -15.23 -14.14 15.46
N TRP A 146 -15.07 -14.91 14.37
CA TRP A 146 -15.66 -14.62 13.08
C TRP A 146 -17.19 -14.63 13.11
N LYS A 147 -17.78 -15.49 13.96
CA LYS A 147 -19.23 -15.54 14.17
C LYS A 147 -19.74 -14.27 14.85
N MET A 148 -19.00 -13.74 15.83
CA MET A 148 -19.35 -12.55 16.61
C MET A 148 -19.11 -11.23 15.87
N TYR A 149 -18.20 -11.20 14.89
CA TYR A 149 -17.92 -9.98 14.14
C TYR A 149 -19.07 -9.61 13.18
N PRO A 150 -19.69 -8.40 13.28
CA PRO A 150 -20.87 -8.08 12.48
C PRO A 150 -20.57 -7.95 10.97
N ARG A 151 -19.40 -7.42 10.59
CA ARG A 151 -19.01 -7.21 9.19
C ARG A 151 -18.05 -8.29 8.68
N LYS A 152 -18.61 -9.36 8.10
CA LYS A 152 -17.88 -10.58 7.68
C LYS A 152 -17.25 -10.47 6.29
N VAL A 153 -16.34 -9.50 6.10
CA VAL A 153 -15.64 -9.27 4.82
C VAL A 153 -14.18 -9.69 4.91
N GLY A 154 -13.72 -10.50 3.95
CA GLY A 154 -12.31 -10.87 3.80
C GLY A 154 -11.78 -11.88 4.83
N LYS A 155 -12.47 -13.04 4.98
CA LYS A 155 -12.12 -14.10 5.94
C LYS A 155 -10.65 -14.54 5.85
N ASP A 156 -10.10 -14.68 4.64
CA ASP A 156 -8.71 -15.11 4.44
C ASP A 156 -7.69 -14.11 5.01
N LYS A 157 -7.94 -12.80 4.84
CA LYS A 157 -7.07 -11.76 5.40
C LYS A 157 -7.17 -11.73 6.93
N ALA A 158 -8.37 -11.95 7.47
CA ALA A 158 -8.58 -12.03 8.91
C ALA A 158 -7.91 -13.27 9.52
N SER A 159 -7.99 -14.42 8.85
CA SER A 159 -7.33 -15.67 9.29
C SER A 159 -5.80 -15.52 9.29
N LYS A 160 -5.22 -14.89 8.25
CA LYS A 160 -3.78 -14.59 8.22
C LYS A 160 -3.36 -13.63 9.32
N ALA A 161 -4.16 -12.60 9.60
CA ALA A 161 -3.91 -11.71 10.73
C ALA A 161 -3.97 -12.49 12.06
N TRP A 162 -4.99 -13.34 12.23
CA TRP A 162 -5.18 -14.18 13.42
C TRP A 162 -3.99 -15.12 13.67
N GLN A 163 -3.46 -15.75 12.62
CA GLN A 163 -2.27 -16.62 12.71
C GLN A 163 -1.01 -15.84 13.14
N LYS A 164 -0.87 -14.58 12.70
CA LYS A 164 0.28 -13.73 13.03
C LYS A 164 0.35 -13.34 14.51
N LEU A 165 -0.80 -13.27 15.19
CA LEU A 165 -0.88 -12.81 16.59
C LEU A 165 -0.46 -13.88 17.62
N GLN A 166 -0.19 -15.12 17.19
CA GLN A 166 0.06 -16.26 18.08
C GLN A 166 -0.95 -16.29 19.25
N MET A 167 -2.23 -16.49 18.89
CA MET A 167 -3.36 -16.34 19.81
C MET A 167 -3.22 -17.24 21.05
N THR A 168 -2.96 -16.63 22.21
CA THR A 168 -3.05 -17.29 23.53
C THR A 168 -4.48 -17.19 24.06
N GLU A 169 -4.89 -18.08 24.96
CA GLU A 169 -6.25 -18.04 25.53
C GLU A 169 -6.53 -16.72 26.26
N ALA A 170 -5.55 -16.18 26.99
CA ALA A 170 -5.67 -14.88 27.64
C ALA A 170 -5.86 -13.71 26.63
N LEU A 171 -5.18 -13.77 25.47
CA LEU A 171 -5.35 -12.77 24.41
C LEU A 171 -6.71 -12.91 23.71
N TYR A 172 -7.20 -14.15 23.57
CA TYR A 172 -8.52 -14.41 23.01
C TYR A 172 -9.63 -13.81 23.89
N ASP A 173 -9.58 -14.02 25.20
CA ASP A 173 -10.57 -13.47 26.14
C ASP A 173 -10.55 -11.93 26.16
N LEU A 174 -9.35 -11.34 26.08
CA LEU A 174 -9.18 -9.89 25.95
C LEU A 174 -9.83 -9.37 24.65
N ILE A 175 -9.61 -10.06 23.52
CA ILE A 175 -10.16 -9.68 22.23
C ILE A 175 -11.69 -9.82 22.20
N VAL A 176 -12.25 -10.90 22.75
CA VAL A 176 -13.70 -11.12 22.76
C VAL A 176 -14.40 -10.11 23.68
N SER A 177 -13.82 -9.82 24.85
CA SER A 177 -14.37 -8.80 25.76
C SER A 177 -14.33 -7.40 25.16
N ALA A 178 -13.23 -7.02 24.49
CA ALA A 178 -13.15 -5.77 23.75
C ALA A 178 -14.13 -5.72 22.58
N LEU A 179 -14.26 -6.81 21.82
CA LEU A 179 -15.20 -6.90 20.69
C LEU A 179 -16.64 -6.64 21.16
N ALA A 180 -17.06 -7.21 22.30
CA ALA A 180 -18.38 -6.96 22.86
C ALA A 180 -18.61 -5.46 23.17
N LYS A 181 -17.59 -4.77 23.70
CA LYS A 181 -17.65 -3.31 23.95
C LYS A 181 -17.77 -2.51 22.66
N HIS A 182 -16.97 -2.83 21.65
CA HIS A 182 -17.01 -2.16 20.35
C HIS A 182 -18.33 -2.39 19.61
N VAL A 183 -18.88 -3.61 19.63
CA VAL A 183 -20.15 -3.93 18.98
C VAL A 183 -21.31 -3.15 19.61
N ALA A 184 -21.25 -2.89 20.93
CA ALA A 184 -22.24 -2.07 21.64
C ALA A 184 -22.08 -0.55 21.41
N THR A 185 -21.05 -0.11 20.68
CA THR A 185 -20.79 1.33 20.46
C THR A 185 -21.73 1.88 19.38
N PRO A 186 -22.29 3.10 19.55
CA PRO A 186 -23.19 3.71 18.57
C PRO A 186 -22.59 3.80 17.17
N GLY A 187 -21.27 4.01 17.05
CA GLY A 187 -20.57 4.07 15.76
C GLY A 187 -20.56 2.76 14.97
N TRP A 188 -20.77 1.60 15.61
CA TRP A 188 -20.90 0.30 14.94
C TRP A 188 -22.35 -0.11 14.72
N THR A 189 -23.28 0.47 15.49
CA THR A 189 -24.72 0.23 15.36
C THR A 189 -25.35 1.15 14.30
N LYS A 190 -24.78 2.36 14.10
CA LYS A 190 -25.24 3.32 13.10
C LYS A 190 -25.00 2.81 11.67
N ASP A 191 -25.91 3.16 10.76
CA ASP A 191 -25.83 2.87 9.32
C ASP A 191 -25.62 1.38 8.99
N ASN A 192 -26.28 0.49 9.75
CA ASN A 192 -26.21 -0.97 9.57
C ASN A 192 -24.78 -1.54 9.59
N GLY A 193 -23.88 -0.92 10.36
CA GLY A 193 -22.50 -1.37 10.49
C GLY A 193 -21.61 -1.07 9.27
N GLN A 194 -21.99 -0.10 8.42
CA GLN A 194 -21.19 0.29 7.26
C GLN A 194 -19.79 0.79 7.64
N PHE A 195 -19.66 1.41 8.82
CA PHE A 195 -18.39 1.94 9.34
C PHE A 195 -17.61 0.95 10.22
N ILE A 196 -18.07 -0.30 10.36
CA ILE A 196 -17.33 -1.33 11.09
C ILE A 196 -16.05 -1.63 10.29
N PRO A 197 -14.85 -1.53 10.90
CA PRO A 197 -13.61 -1.91 10.26
C PRO A 197 -13.65 -3.35 9.72
N HIS A 198 -12.77 -3.71 8.79
CA HIS A 198 -12.61 -5.13 8.46
C HIS A 198 -11.92 -5.85 9.63
N ALA A 199 -12.34 -7.08 9.94
CA ALA A 199 -11.76 -7.86 11.02
C ALA A 199 -10.23 -7.96 10.91
N ALA A 200 -9.68 -8.10 9.69
CA ALA A 200 -8.23 -8.09 9.48
C ALA A 200 -7.57 -6.76 9.89
N THR A 201 -8.19 -5.62 9.58
CA THR A 201 -7.68 -4.29 9.94
C THR A 201 -7.78 -4.07 11.44
N TRP A 202 -8.88 -4.49 12.05
CA TRP A 202 -9.11 -4.41 13.50
C TRP A 202 -8.09 -5.26 14.27
N LEU A 203 -7.82 -6.48 13.81
CA LEU A 203 -6.81 -7.37 14.41
C LEU A 203 -5.38 -6.86 14.21
N ASN A 204 -5.01 -6.43 13.00
CA ASN A 204 -3.65 -5.95 12.73
C ASN A 204 -3.34 -4.64 13.46
N GLY A 205 -4.36 -3.80 13.68
CA GLY A 205 -4.23 -2.53 14.39
C GLY A 205 -4.29 -2.65 15.90
N LYS A 206 -4.37 -3.88 16.45
CA LYS A 206 -4.54 -4.12 17.89
C LYS A 206 -5.67 -3.33 18.53
N ARG A 207 -6.74 -3.10 17.78
CA ARG A 207 -7.80 -2.16 18.19
C ARG A 207 -8.62 -2.62 19.39
N TRP A 208 -8.41 -3.84 19.89
CA TRP A 208 -8.93 -4.26 21.20
C TRP A 208 -8.26 -3.53 22.37
N GLU A 209 -7.11 -2.87 22.14
CA GLU A 209 -6.42 -2.00 23.10
C GLU A 209 -6.94 -0.55 23.06
N ASP A 210 -7.72 -0.17 22.04
CA ASP A 210 -8.26 1.19 21.91
C ASP A 210 -9.33 1.43 23.00
N GLU A 211 -9.27 2.58 23.67
CA GLU A 211 -10.29 2.98 24.64
C GLU A 211 -11.61 3.31 23.93
N VAL A 212 -12.64 2.52 24.21
CA VAL A 212 -13.98 2.71 23.66
C VAL A 212 -14.84 3.39 24.71
N GLU A 213 -15.09 4.68 24.52
CA GLU A 213 -16.03 5.43 25.35
C GLU A 213 -17.43 4.81 25.20
N PRO A 214 -18.01 4.22 26.27
CA PRO A 214 -19.39 3.77 26.22
C PRO A 214 -20.29 4.99 26.02
N ALA A 215 -21.38 4.84 25.27
CA ALA A 215 -22.30 5.92 24.89
C ALA A 215 -22.68 6.82 26.09
N GLY A 216 -21.96 7.92 26.25
CA GLY A 216 -22.07 8.78 27.42
C GLY A 216 -21.27 10.06 27.25
N LYS A 217 -21.85 11.02 26.54
CA LYS A 217 -21.46 12.45 26.45
C LYS A 217 -20.19 12.77 25.65
N THR A 218 -20.34 12.92 24.34
CA THR A 218 -19.79 14.09 23.64
C THR A 218 -20.71 14.43 22.47
N VAL A 219 -21.70 15.29 22.73
CA VAL A 219 -22.31 16.07 21.66
C VAL A 219 -21.23 17.07 21.25
N SER A 220 -20.35 16.68 20.32
CA SER A 220 -19.52 17.64 19.63
C SER A 220 -20.47 18.43 18.74
N ALA A 221 -21.04 19.50 19.30
CA ALA A 221 -21.83 20.45 18.55
C ALA A 221 -20.97 20.89 17.36
N SER A 222 -21.49 20.68 16.15
CA SER A 222 -20.84 21.15 14.93
C SER A 222 -20.46 22.62 15.12
N ARG A 223 -19.21 22.99 14.82
CA ARG A 223 -18.71 24.37 14.87
C ARG A 223 -19.39 25.31 13.86
N HIS A 224 -20.41 24.83 13.17
CA HIS A 224 -21.08 25.51 12.07
C HIS A 224 -22.60 25.42 12.25
N THR A 225 -23.12 26.05 13.30
CA THR A 225 -24.57 26.21 13.56
C THR A 225 -25.05 27.65 13.36
N GLN A 226 -24.18 28.58 12.96
CA GLN A 226 -24.51 29.99 12.75
C GLN A 226 -24.77 30.35 11.27
N LEU A 227 -25.19 29.39 10.43
CA LEU A 227 -25.64 29.72 9.06
C LEU A 227 -26.91 30.60 9.09
N ASP A 228 -27.75 30.45 10.11
CA ASP A 228 -29.00 31.21 10.29
C ASP A 228 -28.78 32.65 10.81
N GLN A 229 -27.52 33.00 11.16
CA GLN A 229 -27.14 34.32 11.68
C GLN A 229 -26.35 35.16 10.68
N VAL A 230 -26.13 34.66 9.46
CA VAL A 230 -25.53 35.46 8.39
C VAL A 230 -26.63 36.36 7.84
N ASP A 231 -26.55 37.66 8.13
CA ASP A 231 -27.45 38.64 7.53
C ASP A 231 -27.19 38.69 6.01
N HIS A 232 -28.09 38.11 5.23
CA HIS A 232 -27.97 38.03 3.78
C HIS A 232 -28.30 39.36 3.08
N THR A 233 -28.64 40.42 3.82
CA THR A 233 -29.03 41.73 3.28
C THR A 233 -27.95 42.80 3.42
N ASP A 234 -26.85 42.49 4.12
CA ASP A 234 -25.75 43.42 4.31
C ASP A 234 -25.00 43.65 2.98
N GLY A 235 -25.14 44.85 2.40
CA GLY A 235 -24.51 45.25 1.12
C GLY A 235 -25.37 45.12 -0.15
N LEU A 236 -26.66 44.77 -0.03
CA LEU A 236 -27.59 44.68 -1.17
C LEU A 236 -28.67 45.77 -1.09
N GLU A 237 -28.75 46.62 -2.12
CA GLU A 237 -29.85 47.56 -2.29
C GLU A 237 -30.95 46.97 -3.18
N LEU A 238 -32.20 47.18 -2.78
CA LEU A 238 -33.37 46.86 -3.58
C LEU A 238 -33.60 47.95 -4.63
N ASP A 239 -33.76 47.53 -5.87
CA ASP A 239 -34.19 48.45 -6.90
C ASP A 239 -35.69 48.67 -6.99
N ALA A 240 -36.08 49.69 -7.75
CA ALA A 240 -37.48 50.00 -8.03
C ALA A 240 -38.26 48.84 -8.72
N ASN A 241 -37.55 47.80 -9.18
CA ASN A 241 -38.12 46.61 -9.80
C ASN A 241 -38.11 45.40 -8.84
N GLY A 242 -37.72 45.58 -7.57
CA GLY A 242 -37.72 44.53 -6.54
C GLY A 242 -36.53 43.57 -6.59
N ASN A 243 -35.46 43.91 -7.29
CA ASN A 243 -34.27 43.08 -7.46
C ASN A 243 -33.09 43.61 -6.62
N PHE A 244 -32.34 42.71 -5.97
CA PHE A 244 -31.19 43.04 -5.13
C PHE A 244 -29.93 43.27 -5.97
N ARG A 245 -29.24 44.39 -5.76
CA ARG A 245 -27.96 44.74 -6.42
C ARG A 245 -26.91 45.16 -5.39
N ILE A 246 -25.65 44.86 -5.67
CA ILE A 246 -24.50 45.24 -4.82
C ILE A 246 -24.38 46.76 -4.83
N ALA A 247 -24.37 47.39 -3.65
CA ALA A 247 -24.16 48.84 -3.52
C ALA A 247 -22.83 49.23 -4.19
N GLY A 248 -22.91 49.97 -5.30
CA GLY A 248 -21.73 50.46 -5.99
C GLY A 248 -21.12 51.61 -5.21
N ASP A 249 -19.92 51.40 -4.67
CA ASP A 249 -19.08 52.45 -4.06
C ASP A 249 -18.88 53.58 -5.10
N GLY A 250 -19.62 54.67 -4.90
CA GLY A 250 -19.60 55.85 -5.75
C GLY A 250 -18.69 56.90 -5.13
N GLN A 251 -17.48 56.98 -5.70
CA GLN A 251 -16.54 58.12 -5.73
C GLN A 251 -15.41 58.15 -4.70
#